data_AF-A0A1H5I212-F1
#
_entry.id   AF-A0A1H5I212-F1
#
_cell.length_a   1.000
_cell.length_b   1.000
_cell.length_c   1.000
_cell.angle_alpha   90.00
_cell.angle_beta   90.00
_cell.angle_gamma   90.00
#
_symmetry.space_group_name_H-M   'P 1'
#
loop_
_entity.id
_entity.type
_entity.pdbx_description
1 polymer ?
#
loop_
_entity_poly.entity_id
_entity_poly.type
_entity_poly.pdbx_seq_one_letter_code
_entity_poly.pdbx_strand_id
1 'polypeptide(L)'
;MKYINILKKLNRVLIVTTIVMYLTIYLGLLVQVILGAYQLLIAFVLLFFIKNFSKKSKNKLMIYWLVVLLYGMVWIIDMDVNLGGYLGVILYIILPMIIALYFSYFLESLRIKNK
;
A
#
# COMPACT_ATOMS: atom_id res chain seq x y z
N MET A 1 -12.11 7.05 -16.03
CA MET A 1 -12.58 5.76 -15.46
C MET A 1 -13.47 6.06 -14.26
N LYS A 2 -14.78 5.85 -14.40
CA LYS A 2 -15.80 6.15 -13.37
C LYS A 2 -15.49 5.45 -12.03
N TYR A 3 -14.75 4.34 -12.06
CA TYR A 3 -14.47 3.47 -10.92
C TYR A 3 -13.32 3.94 -10.00
N ILE A 4 -12.42 4.84 -10.44
CA ILE A 4 -11.28 5.27 -9.61
C ILE A 4 -11.74 5.94 -8.30
N ASN A 5 -12.85 6.68 -8.34
CA ASN A 5 -13.38 7.35 -7.16
C ASN A 5 -13.89 6.36 -6.11
N ILE A 6 -14.46 5.23 -6.55
CA ILE A 6 -14.89 4.14 -5.67
C ILE A 6 -13.66 3.51 -5.00
N LEU A 7 -12.61 3.22 -5.79
CA LEU A 7 -11.36 2.67 -5.27
C LEU A 7 -10.70 3.57 -4.23
N LYS A 8 -10.70 4.90 -4.46
CA LYS A 8 -10.21 5.90 -3.50
C LYS A 8 -11.00 5.88 -2.20
N LYS A 9 -12.34 5.86 -2.29
CA LYS A 9 -13.22 5.88 -1.10
C LYS A 9 -13.03 4.60 -0.27
N LEU A 10 -12.99 3.44 -0.91
CA LEU A 10 -12.73 2.15 -0.25
C LEU A 10 -11.36 2.14 0.42
N ASN A 11 -10.31 2.59 -0.27
CA ASN A 11 -8.97 2.69 0.31
C ASN A 11 -8.95 3.56 1.57
N ARG A 12 -9.62 4.72 1.55
CA ARG A 12 -9.70 5.63 2.69
C ARG A 12 -10.43 4.99 3.87
N VAL A 13 -11.55 4.30 3.62
CA VAL A 13 -12.28 3.58 4.68
C VAL A 13 -11.41 2.49 5.30
N LEU A 14 -10.70 1.71 4.50
CA LEU A 14 -9.79 0.66 5.00
C LEU A 14 -8.66 1.24 5.85
N ILE A 15 -8.04 2.36 5.44
CA ILE A 15 -7.00 3.03 6.24
C ILE A 15 -7.55 3.49 7.59
N VAL A 16 -8.68 4.19 7.60
CA VAL A 16 -9.29 4.66 8.86
C VAL A 16 -9.63 3.49 9.76
N THR A 17 -10.22 2.43 9.20
CA THR A 17 -10.54 1.21 9.94
C THR A 17 -9.28 0.57 10.52
N THR A 18 -8.19 0.50 9.76
CA THR A 18 -6.90 -0.07 10.22
C THR A 18 -6.36 0.74 11.40
N ILE A 19 -6.34 2.07 11.30
CA ILE A 19 -5.85 2.96 12.35
C ILE A 19 -6.69 2.81 13.63
N VAL A 20 -8.02 2.77 13.51
CA VAL A 20 -8.91 2.55 14.67
C VAL A 20 -8.68 1.18 15.28
N MET A 21 -8.48 0.15 14.47
CA MET A 21 -8.28 -1.22 14.95
C MET A 21 -6.93 -1.42 15.65
N TYR A 22 -5.92 -0.57 15.39
CA TYR A 22 -4.67 -0.56 16.16
C TYR A 22 -4.85 -0.17 17.64
N LEU A 23 -6.02 0.36 18.06
CA LEU A 23 -6.33 0.48 19.48
C LEU A 23 -6.31 -0.87 20.22
N THR A 24 -6.51 -1.97 19.50
CA THR A 24 -6.42 -3.34 20.02
C THR A 24 -5.14 -4.06 19.62
N ILE A 25 -4.25 -3.40 18.86
CA ILE A 25 -3.02 -3.90 18.20
C ILE A 25 -3.24 -5.11 17.28
N TYR A 26 -3.74 -6.22 17.82
CA TYR A 26 -4.02 -7.47 17.11
C TYR A 26 -4.97 -7.30 15.93
N LEU A 27 -6.12 -6.63 16.13
CA LEU A 27 -7.04 -6.38 15.01
C LEU A 27 -6.45 -5.39 14.01
N GLY A 28 -5.62 -4.45 14.46
CA GLY A 28 -4.90 -3.52 13.60
C GLY A 28 -4.01 -4.25 12.60
N LEU A 29 -3.22 -5.21 13.07
CA LEU A 29 -2.38 -6.07 12.22
C LEU A 29 -3.22 -6.89 11.22
N LEU A 30 -4.33 -7.50 11.67
CA LEU A 30 -5.19 -8.30 10.79
C LEU A 30 -5.79 -7.43 9.67
N VAL A 31 -6.34 -6.27 10.02
CA VAL A 31 -6.93 -5.36 9.04
C VAL A 31 -5.86 -4.72 8.15
N GLN A 32 -4.64 -4.50 8.64
CA GLN A 32 -3.50 -4.03 7.83
C GLN A 32 -3.13 -5.02 6.73
N VAL A 33 -3.20 -6.34 6.99
CA VAL A 33 -3.01 -7.36 5.94
C VAL A 33 -4.11 -7.25 4.87
N ILE A 34 -5.37 -7.07 5.28
CA ILE A 34 -6.49 -6.87 4.34
C ILE A 34 -6.28 -5.59 3.50
N LEU A 35 -5.89 -4.49 4.14
CA LEU A 35 -5.58 -3.23 3.48
C LEU A 35 -4.43 -3.40 2.46
N GLY A 36 -3.34 -4.05 2.87
CA GLY A 36 -2.19 -4.31 1.99
C GLY A 36 -2.56 -5.16 0.78
N ALA A 37 -3.32 -6.23 0.99
CA ALA A 37 -3.81 -7.10 -0.08
C ALA A 37 -4.71 -6.32 -1.07
N TYR A 38 -5.64 -5.52 -0.56
CA TYR A 38 -6.46 -4.64 -1.38
C TYR A 38 -5.59 -3.70 -2.23
N GLN A 39 -4.60 -3.04 -1.62
CA GLN A 39 -3.73 -2.10 -2.33
C GLN A 39 -2.86 -2.76 -3.39
N LEU A 40 -2.31 -3.95 -3.11
CA LEU A 40 -1.57 -4.74 -4.09
C LEU A 40 -2.46 -5.10 -5.29
N LEU A 41 -3.68 -5.58 -5.06
CA LEU A 41 -4.62 -5.89 -6.14
C LEU A 41 -4.93 -4.66 -7.00
N ILE A 42 -5.19 -3.51 -6.37
CA ILE A 42 -5.42 -2.27 -7.12
C ILE A 42 -4.16 -1.85 -7.88
N ALA A 43 -2.98 -1.96 -7.29
CA ALA A 43 -1.72 -1.65 -7.96
C ALA A 43 -1.50 -2.51 -9.21
N PHE A 44 -1.82 -3.81 -9.13
CA PHE A 44 -1.77 -4.72 -10.28
C PHE A 44 -2.77 -4.30 -11.36
N VAL A 45 -4.01 -4.00 -10.99
CA VAL A 45 -5.03 -3.51 -11.94
C VAL A 45 -4.55 -2.23 -12.64
N LEU A 46 -3.92 -1.31 -11.89
CA LEU A 46 -3.41 -0.05 -12.44
C LEU A 46 -2.25 -0.23 -13.43
N LEU A 47 -1.47 -1.31 -13.35
CA LEU A 47 -0.42 -1.61 -14.33
C LEU A 47 -1.00 -1.82 -15.74
N PHE A 48 -2.15 -2.50 -15.87
CA PHE A 48 -2.80 -2.69 -17.18
C PHE A 48 -3.22 -1.37 -17.83
N PHE A 49 -3.51 -0.35 -17.02
CA PHE A 49 -3.92 0.97 -17.49
C PHE A 49 -2.80 2.01 -17.52
N ILE A 50 -1.56 1.61 -17.23
CA ILE A 50 -0.43 2.53 -17.04
C ILE A 50 -0.18 3.41 -18.27
N LYS A 51 -0.47 2.93 -19.48
CA LYS A 51 -0.31 3.68 -20.74
C LYS A 51 -1.10 5.01 -20.73
N ASN A 52 -2.23 5.04 -20.03
CA ASN A 52 -3.15 6.18 -19.95
C ASN A 52 -2.76 7.21 -18.88
N PHE A 53 -1.76 6.93 -18.04
CA PHE A 53 -1.39 7.81 -16.93
C PHE A 53 -0.39 8.90 -17.34
N SER A 54 -0.45 10.03 -16.64
CA SER A 54 0.59 11.06 -16.74
C SER A 54 1.97 10.52 -16.33
N LYS A 55 3.06 11.09 -16.87
CA LYS A 55 4.45 10.68 -16.51
C LYS A 55 4.67 10.69 -14.99
N LYS A 56 4.13 11.70 -14.29
CA LYS A 56 4.19 11.80 -12.82
C LYS A 56 3.51 10.61 -12.13
N SER A 57 2.30 10.23 -12.56
CA SER A 57 1.58 9.09 -11.99
C SER A 57 2.25 7.75 -12.29
N LYS A 58 2.83 7.58 -13.49
CA LYS A 58 3.64 6.39 -13.81
C LYS A 58 4.83 6.24 -12.85
N ASN A 59 5.59 7.32 -12.64
CA ASN A 59 6.74 7.29 -11.76
C ASN A 59 6.35 6.94 -10.32
N LYS A 60 5.25 7.51 -9.79
CA LYS A 60 4.76 7.16 -8.45
C LYS A 60 4.36 5.68 -8.33
N LEU A 61 3.69 5.13 -9.35
CA LEU A 61 3.34 3.71 -9.38
C LEU A 61 4.58 2.82 -9.43
N MET A 62 5.62 3.21 -10.18
CA MET A 62 6.90 2.48 -10.20
C MET A 62 7.62 2.54 -8.85
N ILE A 63 7.64 3.70 -8.20
CA ILE A 63 8.22 3.84 -6.85
C ILE A 63 7.48 2.95 -5.86
N TYR A 64 6.14 2.93 -5.90
CA TYR A 64 5.35 2.02 -5.05
C TYR A 64 5.78 0.56 -5.24
N TRP A 65 5.85 0.09 -6.48
CA TRP A 65 6.27 -1.28 -6.79
C TRP A 65 7.68 -1.58 -6.32
N LEU A 66 8.62 -0.67 -6.53
CA LEU A 66 10.00 -0.82 -6.07
C LEU A 66 10.05 -0.96 -4.54
N VAL A 67 9.33 -0.10 -3.81
CA VAL A 67 9.29 -0.16 -2.34
C VAL A 67 8.62 -1.45 -1.84
N VAL A 68 7.52 -1.87 -2.47
CA VAL A 68 6.82 -3.13 -2.13
C VAL A 68 7.74 -4.35 -2.34
N LEU A 69 8.46 -4.38 -3.47
CA LEU A 69 9.38 -5.49 -3.77
C LEU A 69 10.55 -5.52 -2.78
N LEU A 70 11.15 -4.36 -2.48
CA LEU A 70 12.20 -4.25 -1.46
C LEU A 70 11.68 -4.70 -0.09
N TYR A 71 10.47 -4.28 0.30
CA TYR A 71 9.85 -4.73 1.54
C TYR A 71 9.66 -6.24 1.57
N GLY A 72 9.14 -6.83 0.48
CA GLY A 72 8.98 -8.27 0.36
C GLY A 72 10.31 -9.03 0.46
N MET A 73 11.39 -8.50 -0.13
CA MET A 73 12.74 -9.09 0.01
C MET A 73 13.23 -9.05 1.46
N VAL A 74 13.07 -7.92 2.15
CA VAL A 74 13.44 -7.81 3.57
C VAL A 74 12.64 -8.81 4.42
N TRP A 75 11.35 -8.96 4.12
CA TRP A 75 10.48 -9.91 4.83
C TRP A 75 10.91 -11.36 4.64
N ILE A 76 11.32 -11.75 3.41
CA ILE A 76 11.85 -13.09 3.14
C ILE A 76 13.13 -13.36 3.94
N ILE A 77 14.05 -12.39 4.02
CA ILE A 77 15.29 -12.52 4.80
C ILE A 77 14.98 -12.66 6.30
N ASP A 78 14.02 -11.89 6.79
CA ASP A 78 13.62 -11.93 8.20
C ASP A 78 13.00 -13.26 8.63
N MET A 79 12.34 -13.99 7.72
CA MET A 79 11.85 -15.35 8.02
C MET A 79 12.97 -16.30 8.48
N ASP A 80 14.22 -16.07 8.04
CA ASP A 80 15.38 -16.87 8.42
C ASP A 80 16.09 -16.34 9.68
N VAL A 81 16.10 -15.02 9.89
CA VAL A 81 16.90 -14.36 10.94
C VAL A 81 16.09 -14.08 12.22
N ASN A 82 14.76 -14.05 12.11
CA ASN A 82 13.82 -13.87 13.21
C ASN A 82 14.11 -12.59 14.03
N LEU A 83 14.04 -11.42 13.37
CA LEU A 83 14.34 -10.11 13.97
C LEU A 83 13.32 -9.76 15.07
N GLY A 84 13.58 -10.22 16.28
CA GLY A 84 12.78 -9.94 17.46
C GLY A 84 12.89 -8.51 17.98
N GLY A 85 11.99 -8.15 18.89
CA GLY A 85 12.02 -6.87 19.61
C GLY A 85 11.61 -5.66 18.79
N TYR A 86 12.32 -4.53 18.94
CA TYR A 86 11.97 -3.25 18.31
C TYR A 86 11.96 -3.30 16.77
N LEU A 87 12.79 -4.16 16.18
CA LEU A 87 12.87 -4.32 14.72
C LEU A 87 11.58 -4.94 14.15
N GLY A 88 10.96 -5.89 14.86
CA GLY A 88 9.67 -6.47 14.45
C GLY A 88 8.54 -5.42 14.40
N VAL A 89 8.51 -4.47 15.35
CA VAL A 89 7.52 -3.37 15.32
C VAL A 89 7.72 -2.50 14.08
N ILE A 90 8.97 -2.18 13.74
CA ILE A 90 9.27 -1.38 12.55
C ILE A 90 8.84 -2.14 11.29
N LEU A 91 9.24 -3.41 11.16
CA LEU A 91 9.03 -4.23 9.96
C LEU A 91 7.57 -4.61 9.72
N TYR A 92 6.81 -4.91 10.77
CA TYR A 92 5.44 -5.43 10.64
C TYR A 92 4.36 -4.37 10.83
N ILE A 93 4.63 -3.27 11.55
CA ILE A 93 3.62 -2.23 11.82
C ILE A 93 3.96 -0.96 11.05
N ILE A 94 5.12 -0.38 11.31
CA ILE A 94 5.43 0.98 10.83
C ILE A 94 5.64 0.99 9.32
N LEU A 95 6.51 0.12 8.82
CA LEU A 95 6.92 0.10 7.42
C LEU A 95 5.75 -0.19 6.47
N PRO A 96 4.88 -1.21 6.71
CA PRO A 96 3.76 -1.44 5.82
C PRO A 96 2.69 -0.35 5.93
N MET A 97 2.53 0.32 7.08
CA MET A 97 1.67 1.50 7.17
C MET A 97 2.19 2.68 6.35
N ILE A 98 3.51 2.93 6.34
CA ILE A 98 4.11 3.96 5.49
C ILE A 98 3.87 3.63 4.01
N ILE A 99 4.07 2.38 3.60
CA ILE A 99 3.78 1.91 2.23
C ILE A 99 2.29 2.14 1.89
N ALA A 100 1.39 1.81 2.82
CA ALA A 100 -0.04 1.96 2.61
C ALA A 100 -0.47 3.42 2.49
N LEU A 101 0.12 4.32 3.29
CA LEU A 101 -0.09 5.75 3.20
C LEU A 101 0.44 6.32 1.88
N TYR A 102 1.63 5.88 1.45
CA TYR A 102 2.19 6.27 0.15
C TYR A 102 1.26 5.85 -0.99
N PHE A 103 0.75 4.61 -0.97
CA PHE A 103 -0.19 4.15 -1.97
C PHE A 103 -1.48 4.96 -1.97
N SER A 104 -2.02 5.28 -0.79
CA SER A 104 -3.19 6.15 -0.66
C SER A 104 -2.98 7.51 -1.31
N TYR A 105 -1.85 8.16 -0.99
CA TYR A 105 -1.47 9.44 -1.58
C TYR A 105 -1.31 9.36 -3.11
N PHE A 106 -0.67 8.29 -3.60
CA PHE A 106 -0.56 8.03 -5.02
C PHE A 106 -1.94 7.90 -5.67
N LEU A 107 -2.81 7.06 -5.10
CA LEU A 107 -4.14 6.79 -5.62
C LEU A 107 -4.97 8.07 -5.68
N GLU A 108 -4.96 8.87 -4.61
CA GLU A 108 -5.63 10.17 -4.55
C GLU A 108 -5.12 11.15 -5.62
N SER A 109 -3.80 11.22 -5.80
CA SER A 109 -3.14 12.12 -6.76
C SER A 109 -3.05 11.58 -8.19
N LEU A 110 -3.68 10.43 -8.48
CA LEU A 110 -3.64 9.79 -9.79
C LEU A 110 -4.29 10.69 -10.86
N ARG A 111 -3.51 11.05 -11.89
CA ARG A 111 -3.92 11.86 -13.02
C ARG A 111 -3.78 11.07 -14.32
N ILE A 112 -4.90 10.95 -15.03
CA ILE A 112 -4.94 10.42 -16.39
C ILE A 112 -4.35 11.49 -17.32
N LYS A 113 -3.62 11.08 -18.36
CA LYS A 113 -3.12 11.98 -19.39
C LYS A 113 -4.35 12.63 -20.06
N ASN A 114 -4.52 13.94 -19.93
CA ASN A 114 -5.47 14.66 -20.77
C ASN A 114 -5.01 14.48 -22.22
N LYS A 115 -5.93 14.03 -23.08
CA LYS A 115 -5.70 14.00 -24.53
C LYS A 115 -5.39 15.40 -25.01
#